data_AF-A0A8S3I6G3-F1
#
_entry.id   AF-A0A8S3I6G3-F1
#
_cell.length_a   1.000
_cell.length_b   1.000
_cell.length_c   1.000
_cell.angle_alpha   90.00
_cell.angle_beta   90.00
_cell.angle_gamma   90.00
#
_symmetry.space_group_name_H-M   'P 1'
#
loop_
_entity.id
_entity.type
_entity.pdbx_description
1 polymer ?
#
loop_
_entity_poly.entity_id
_entity_poly.type
_entity_poly.pdbx_seq_one_letter_code
_entity_poly.pdbx_strand_id
1 'polypeptide(L)'
;MSSLTDAIEKSSRHLRDPAGGTYANWLVPLLQLVDALLVMGTLEVNDIQQLLRLIDPTTFGFENDESFNEGLLQMTLDEPVKLQLCHILQHLCDYQLQYRIEGIIAFSEDFVGRLQADQKRRYQVLKELSLPPAIMARKTREFRCPPKDQMQALINFKEDLTDGTLFNEDIEDEIKEMLKDFHSTLVTIQQIVQ
;
A
#
# COMPACT_ATOMS: atom_id res chain seq x y z
N MET A 1 -16.36 -17.99 -6.05
CA MET A 1 -15.96 -17.37 -7.33
C MET A 1 -16.54 -18.05 -8.58
N SER A 2 -16.53 -19.39 -8.70
CA SER A 2 -17.01 -20.12 -9.88
C SER A 2 -18.42 -19.73 -10.40
N SER A 3 -19.38 -19.48 -9.52
CA SER A 3 -20.74 -19.06 -9.92
C SER A 3 -20.79 -17.66 -10.54
N LEU A 4 -19.94 -16.73 -10.10
CA LEU A 4 -19.84 -15.39 -10.70
C LEU A 4 -19.18 -15.49 -12.08
N THR A 5 -18.12 -16.30 -12.19
CA THR A 5 -17.43 -16.59 -13.45
C THR A 5 -18.38 -17.15 -14.50
N ASP A 6 -19.15 -18.18 -14.15
CA ASP A 6 -20.15 -18.80 -15.03
C ASP A 6 -21.26 -17.80 -15.43
N ALA A 7 -21.70 -16.95 -14.51
CA ALA A 7 -22.69 -15.92 -14.81
C ALA A 7 -22.17 -14.88 -15.81
N ILE A 8 -20.91 -14.44 -15.66
CA ILE A 8 -20.29 -13.46 -16.56
C ILE A 8 -20.08 -14.06 -17.96
N GLU A 9 -19.51 -15.27 -18.05
CA GLU A 9 -19.31 -15.96 -19.34
C GLU A 9 -20.63 -16.17 -20.10
N LYS A 10 -21.68 -16.56 -19.37
CA LYS A 10 -23.01 -16.75 -19.95
C LYS A 10 -23.69 -15.44 -20.33
N SER A 11 -23.45 -14.37 -19.59
CA SER A 11 -23.99 -13.05 -19.91
C SER A 11 -23.37 -12.42 -21.16
N SER A 12 -22.08 -12.67 -21.42
CA SER A 12 -21.40 -12.23 -22.66
C SER A 12 -22.00 -12.91 -23.90
N ARG A 13 -22.46 -14.17 -23.77
CA ARG A 13 -23.08 -14.93 -24.86
C ARG A 13 -24.53 -14.53 -25.20
N HIS A 14 -25.10 -13.50 -24.55
CA HIS A 14 -26.47 -13.01 -24.77
C HIS A 14 -27.53 -14.14 -24.85
N LEU A 15 -27.62 -14.95 -23.80
CA LEU A 15 -28.71 -15.91 -23.58
C LEU A 15 -30.11 -15.27 -23.66
N ARG A 16 -31.04 -16.06 -24.20
CA ARG A 16 -32.45 -15.66 -24.41
C ARG A 16 -33.26 -15.58 -23.11
N ASP A 17 -32.93 -16.44 -22.12
CA ASP A 17 -33.62 -16.53 -20.84
C ASP A 17 -32.61 -16.58 -19.68
N PRO A 18 -32.14 -15.44 -19.16
CA PRO A 18 -31.28 -15.41 -17.98
C PRO A 18 -32.03 -15.82 -16.71
N ALA A 19 -31.31 -16.38 -15.74
CA ALA A 19 -31.89 -16.75 -14.44
C ALA A 19 -32.50 -15.51 -13.76
N GLY A 20 -33.78 -15.56 -13.38
CA GLY A 20 -34.48 -14.40 -12.81
C GLY A 20 -34.99 -13.38 -13.84
N GLY A 21 -34.99 -13.73 -15.14
CA GLY A 21 -35.63 -12.98 -16.23
C GLY A 21 -34.81 -11.84 -16.81
N THR A 22 -33.89 -11.25 -16.05
CA THR A 22 -32.93 -10.22 -16.53
C THR A 22 -31.52 -10.54 -16.03
N TYR A 23 -30.50 -10.06 -16.74
CA TYR A 23 -29.10 -10.21 -16.30
C TYR A 23 -28.83 -9.48 -14.98
N ALA A 24 -29.47 -8.33 -14.74
CA ALA A 24 -29.40 -7.64 -13.46
C ALA A 24 -29.81 -8.54 -12.28
N ASN A 25 -30.95 -9.23 -12.40
CA ASN A 25 -31.45 -10.11 -11.33
C ASN A 25 -30.52 -11.30 -11.06
N TRP A 26 -29.70 -11.68 -12.03
CA TRP A 26 -28.73 -12.75 -11.87
C TRP A 26 -27.40 -12.27 -11.28
N LEU A 27 -26.86 -11.16 -11.79
CA LEU A 27 -25.53 -10.66 -11.43
C LEU A 27 -25.53 -9.91 -10.09
N VAL A 28 -26.55 -9.09 -9.82
CA VAL A 28 -26.55 -8.22 -8.62
C VAL A 28 -26.43 -9.03 -7.32
N PRO A 29 -27.19 -10.11 -7.08
CA PRO A 29 -27.06 -10.88 -5.85
C PRO A 29 -25.68 -11.55 -5.70
N LEU A 30 -25.08 -12.00 -6.82
CA LEU A 30 -23.74 -12.60 -6.80
C LEU A 30 -22.68 -11.55 -6.48
N LEU A 31 -22.77 -10.37 -7.09
CA LEU A 31 -21.86 -9.26 -6.82
C LEU A 31 -22.02 -8.76 -5.37
N GLN A 32 -23.24 -8.67 -4.85
CA GLN A 32 -23.49 -8.33 -3.44
C GLN A 32 -22.91 -9.35 -2.47
N LEU A 33 -22.99 -10.65 -2.79
CA LEU A 33 -22.37 -11.69 -1.98
C LEU A 33 -20.85 -11.56 -1.99
N VAL A 34 -20.25 -11.35 -3.16
CA VAL A 34 -18.80 -11.15 -3.28
C VAL A 34 -18.35 -9.90 -2.53
N ASP A 35 -19.10 -8.81 -2.65
CA ASP A 35 -18.85 -7.56 -1.92
C ASP A 35 -18.90 -7.76 -0.40
N ALA A 36 -19.90 -8.50 0.10
CA ALA A 36 -19.99 -8.83 1.51
C ALA A 36 -18.80 -9.69 1.99
N LEU A 37 -18.38 -10.68 1.21
CA LEU A 37 -17.21 -11.52 1.53
C LEU A 37 -15.90 -10.74 1.47
N LEU A 38 -15.81 -9.77 0.54
CA LEU A 38 -14.70 -8.84 0.42
C LEU A 38 -14.60 -7.98 1.68
N VAL A 39 -15.67 -7.30 2.09
CA VAL A 39 -15.71 -6.46 3.30
C VAL A 39 -15.45 -7.28 4.57
N MET A 40 -15.91 -8.53 4.62
CA MET A 40 -15.61 -9.43 5.74
C MET A 40 -14.14 -9.91 5.78
N GLY A 41 -13.33 -9.61 4.75
CA GLY A 41 -11.93 -10.03 4.68
C GLY A 41 -11.74 -11.54 4.54
N THR A 42 -12.73 -12.24 3.99
CA THR A 42 -12.71 -13.71 3.86
C THR A 42 -12.21 -14.21 2.51
N LEU A 43 -12.06 -13.31 1.53
CA LEU A 43 -11.55 -13.65 0.21
C LEU A 43 -10.03 -13.82 0.25
N GLU A 44 -9.55 -14.90 -0.37
CA GLU A 44 -8.12 -15.13 -0.51
C GLU A 44 -7.52 -14.29 -1.65
N VAL A 45 -6.19 -14.20 -1.70
CA VAL A 45 -5.48 -13.46 -2.76
C VAL A 45 -5.87 -13.97 -4.15
N ASN A 46 -6.05 -15.28 -4.31
CA ASN A 46 -6.49 -15.87 -5.57
C ASN A 46 -7.93 -15.47 -5.94
N ASP A 47 -8.84 -15.35 -4.96
CA ASP A 47 -10.20 -14.88 -5.19
C ASP A 47 -10.22 -13.42 -5.63
N ILE A 48 -9.40 -12.57 -5.00
CA ILE A 48 -9.27 -11.15 -5.37
C ILE A 48 -8.68 -11.01 -6.78
N GLN A 49 -7.64 -11.78 -7.10
CA GLN A 49 -7.07 -11.81 -8.45
C GLN A 49 -8.11 -12.26 -9.48
N GLN A 50 -8.90 -13.29 -9.17
CA GLN A 50 -9.97 -13.75 -10.04
C GLN A 50 -11.07 -12.68 -10.19
N LEU A 51 -11.45 -12.00 -9.11
CA LEU A 51 -12.41 -10.89 -9.15
C LEU A 51 -11.92 -9.75 -10.05
N LEU A 52 -10.67 -9.33 -9.90
CA LEU A 52 -10.07 -8.28 -10.74
C LEU A 52 -10.04 -8.67 -12.22
N ARG A 53 -9.72 -9.94 -12.54
CA ARG A 53 -9.79 -10.47 -13.91
C ARG A 53 -11.21 -10.47 -14.48
N LEU A 54 -12.22 -10.77 -13.65
CA LEU A 54 -13.63 -10.74 -14.09
C LEU A 54 -14.13 -9.30 -14.34
N ILE A 55 -13.59 -8.32 -13.62
CA ILE A 55 -13.92 -6.90 -13.80
C ILE A 55 -13.28 -6.39 -15.09
N ASP A 56 -11.96 -6.56 -15.23
CA ASP A 56 -11.21 -6.12 -16.39
C ASP A 56 -10.05 -7.07 -16.73
N PRO A 57 -10.26 -8.03 -17.63
CA PRO A 57 -9.24 -8.99 -18.02
C PRO A 57 -8.09 -8.32 -18.80
N THR A 58 -8.31 -7.14 -19.40
CA THR A 58 -7.25 -6.46 -20.16
C THR A 58 -6.18 -5.86 -19.25
N THR A 59 -6.59 -5.37 -18.08
CA THR A 59 -5.67 -4.80 -17.08
C THR A 59 -5.09 -5.87 -16.14
N PHE A 60 -5.88 -6.88 -15.78
CA PHE A 60 -5.52 -7.85 -14.73
C PHE A 60 -5.30 -9.29 -15.22
N GLY A 61 -5.45 -9.54 -16.53
CA GLY A 61 -5.14 -10.82 -17.15
C GLY A 61 -3.65 -11.05 -17.35
N PHE A 62 -3.25 -12.31 -17.46
CA PHE A 62 -1.89 -12.69 -17.84
C PHE A 62 -1.83 -12.93 -19.35
N GLU A 63 -0.72 -12.56 -19.98
CA GLU A 63 -0.45 -12.95 -21.36
C GLU A 63 -0.59 -14.48 -21.47
N ASN A 64 -1.48 -14.95 -22.34
CA ASN A 64 -1.86 -16.36 -22.61
C ASN A 64 -3.11 -16.94 -21.91
N ASP A 65 -3.90 -16.17 -21.16
CA ASP A 65 -5.17 -16.67 -20.61
C ASP A 65 -6.34 -16.40 -21.59
N GLU A 66 -6.57 -17.32 -22.55
CA GLU A 66 -7.69 -17.23 -23.54
C GLU A 66 -9.09 -17.38 -22.92
N SER A 67 -9.17 -17.54 -21.59
CA SER A 67 -10.38 -17.90 -20.86
C SER A 67 -11.41 -16.76 -20.78
N PHE A 68 -10.99 -15.49 -20.91
CA PHE A 68 -11.86 -14.31 -20.78
C PHE A 68 -11.47 -13.18 -21.75
N ASN A 69 -12.13 -13.11 -22.90
CA ASN A 69 -11.93 -12.00 -23.85
C ASN A 69 -12.78 -10.75 -23.50
N GLU A 70 -13.82 -10.89 -22.66
CA GLU A 70 -14.70 -9.79 -22.23
C GLU A 70 -14.94 -9.87 -20.72
N GLY A 71 -14.64 -8.79 -20.00
CA GLY A 71 -14.96 -8.61 -18.58
C GLY A 71 -16.23 -7.79 -18.38
N LEU A 72 -16.61 -7.57 -17.12
CA LEU A 72 -17.79 -6.79 -16.77
C LEU A 72 -17.77 -5.38 -17.36
N LEU A 73 -16.61 -4.73 -17.44
CA LEU A 73 -16.50 -3.36 -17.97
C LEU A 73 -16.69 -3.28 -19.49
N GLN A 74 -16.46 -4.36 -20.22
CA GLN A 74 -16.63 -4.41 -21.69
C GLN A 74 -18.08 -4.73 -22.08
N MET A 75 -18.92 -5.11 -21.13
CA MET A 75 -20.31 -5.50 -21.36
C MET A 75 -21.29 -4.33 -21.25
N THR A 76 -22.47 -4.50 -21.85
CA THR A 76 -23.61 -3.58 -21.63
C THR A 76 -24.33 -3.92 -20.33
N LEU A 77 -23.93 -3.26 -19.25
CA LEU A 77 -24.48 -3.50 -17.92
C LEU A 77 -25.73 -2.65 -17.63
N ASP A 78 -26.70 -3.26 -16.94
CA ASP A 78 -27.83 -2.55 -16.36
C ASP A 78 -27.39 -1.67 -15.17
N GLU A 79 -28.10 -0.56 -14.93
CA GLU A 79 -27.79 0.41 -13.87
C GLU A 79 -27.54 -0.21 -12.48
N PRO A 80 -28.36 -1.15 -11.95
CA PRO A 80 -28.09 -1.76 -10.64
C PRO A 80 -26.80 -2.59 -10.61
N VAL A 81 -26.36 -3.15 -11.74
CA VAL A 81 -25.09 -3.88 -11.82
C VAL A 81 -23.92 -2.91 -11.76
N LYS A 82 -24.01 -1.77 -12.46
CA LYS A 82 -23.00 -0.70 -12.39
C LYS A 82 -22.83 -0.17 -10.98
N LEU A 83 -23.95 0.11 -10.29
CA LEU A 83 -23.91 0.59 -8.92
C LEU A 83 -23.21 -0.39 -7.99
N GLN A 84 -23.54 -1.69 -8.09
CA GLN A 84 -22.89 -2.70 -7.26
C GLN A 84 -21.40 -2.85 -7.59
N LEU A 85 -21.01 -2.71 -8.86
CA LEU A 85 -19.60 -2.71 -9.26
C LEU A 85 -18.85 -1.50 -8.67
N CYS A 86 -19.48 -0.31 -8.61
CA CYS A 86 -18.89 0.85 -7.95
C CYS A 86 -18.60 0.60 -6.46
N HIS A 87 -19.51 -0.07 -5.74
CA HIS A 87 -19.27 -0.42 -4.33
C HIS A 87 -18.06 -1.35 -4.17
N ILE A 88 -17.96 -2.39 -5.01
CA ILE A 88 -16.83 -3.33 -4.98
C ILE A 88 -15.51 -2.58 -5.26
N LEU A 89 -15.47 -1.72 -6.28
CA LEU A 89 -14.28 -0.94 -6.62
C LEU A 89 -13.89 0.01 -5.49
N GLN A 90 -14.87 0.66 -4.85
CA GLN A 90 -14.62 1.51 -3.70
C GLN A 90 -13.99 0.72 -2.54
N HIS A 91 -14.52 -0.46 -2.20
CA HIS A 91 -13.94 -1.29 -1.15
C HIS A 91 -12.52 -1.77 -1.52
N LEU A 92 -12.26 -2.13 -2.78
CA LEU A 92 -10.91 -2.49 -3.23
C LEU A 92 -9.92 -1.31 -3.11
N CYS A 93 -10.35 -0.09 -3.39
CA CYS A 93 -9.54 1.11 -3.16
C CYS A 93 -9.27 1.35 -1.68
N ASP A 94 -10.27 1.17 -0.82
CA ASP A 94 -10.12 1.30 0.64
C ASP A 94 -9.14 0.26 1.18
N TYR A 95 -9.21 -0.99 0.71
CA TYR A 95 -8.22 -2.04 1.02
C TYR A 95 -6.81 -1.61 0.61
N GLN A 96 -6.63 -1.09 -0.60
CA GLN A 96 -5.31 -0.65 -1.07
C GLN A 96 -4.75 0.50 -0.21
N LEU A 97 -5.61 1.44 0.20
CA LEU A 97 -5.22 2.52 1.11
C LEU A 97 -4.83 1.97 2.49
N GLN A 98 -5.60 1.01 3.02
CA GLN A 98 -5.29 0.37 4.30
C GLN A 98 -3.92 -0.31 4.27
N TYR A 99 -3.63 -1.14 3.25
CA TYR A 99 -2.32 -1.79 3.11
C TYR A 99 -1.17 -0.78 3.02
N ARG A 100 -1.37 0.35 2.34
CA ARG A 100 -0.36 1.43 2.29
C ARG A 100 -0.12 2.03 3.67
N ILE A 101 -1.17 2.29 4.45
CA ILE A 101 -1.05 2.82 5.81
C ILE A 101 -0.34 1.81 6.73
N GLU A 102 -0.74 0.53 6.68
CA GLU A 102 -0.11 -0.54 7.45
C GLU A 102 1.38 -0.68 7.11
N GLY A 103 1.73 -0.60 5.82
CA GLY A 103 3.13 -0.59 5.38
C GLY A 103 3.93 0.59 5.94
N ILE A 104 3.36 1.79 5.97
CA ILE A 104 3.99 2.97 6.57
C ILE A 104 4.19 2.78 8.08
N ILE A 105 3.19 2.24 8.78
CA ILE A 105 3.27 1.99 10.22
C ILE A 105 4.36 0.97 10.53
N ALA A 106 4.36 -0.17 9.84
CA ALA A 106 5.35 -1.23 10.02
C ALA A 106 6.78 -0.75 9.72
N PHE A 107 6.96 0.01 8.63
CA PHE A 107 8.24 0.64 8.31
C PHE A 107 8.67 1.61 9.42
N SER A 108 7.76 2.47 9.89
CA SER A 108 8.08 3.48 10.90
C SER A 108 8.52 2.85 12.22
N GLU A 109 7.91 1.73 12.62
CA GLU A 109 8.30 0.97 13.81
C GLU A 109 9.74 0.46 13.70
N ASP A 110 10.09 -0.25 12.61
CA ASP A 110 11.45 -0.78 12.41
C ASP A 110 12.48 0.35 12.27
N PHE A 111 12.18 1.38 11.46
CA PHE A 111 13.08 2.51 11.23
C PHE A 111 13.38 3.27 12.52
N VAL A 112 12.36 3.63 13.30
CA VAL A 112 12.55 4.33 14.58
C VAL A 112 13.31 3.44 15.57
N GLY A 113 13.03 2.14 15.60
CA GLY A 113 13.75 1.19 16.44
C GLY A 113 15.26 1.17 16.14
N ARG A 114 15.63 1.08 14.87
CA ARG A 114 17.04 1.13 14.42
C ARG A 114 17.70 2.46 14.72
N LEU A 115 17.00 3.57 14.45
CA LEU A 115 17.51 4.91 14.70
C LEU A 115 17.79 5.15 16.19
N GLN A 116 16.91 4.68 17.07
CA GLN A 116 17.12 4.76 18.52
C GLN A 116 18.28 3.87 19.00
N ALA A 117 18.44 2.67 18.43
CA ALA A 117 19.56 1.79 18.74
C ALA A 117 20.90 2.40 18.31
N ASP A 118 20.94 2.97 17.10
CA ASP A 118 22.09 3.72 16.58
C ASP A 118 22.43 4.90 17.49
N GLN A 119 21.44 5.71 17.85
CA GLN A 119 21.62 6.83 18.76
C GLN A 119 22.17 6.40 20.12
N LYS A 120 21.65 5.31 20.70
CA LYS A 120 22.13 4.76 21.98
C LYS A 120 23.58 4.32 21.89
N ARG A 121 23.97 3.65 20.81
CA ARG A 121 25.36 3.24 20.54
C ARG A 121 26.28 4.46 20.45
N ARG A 122 25.90 5.49 19.68
CA ARG A 122 26.66 6.74 19.56
C ARG A 122 26.82 7.46 20.90
N TYR A 123 25.78 7.45 21.74
CA TYR A 123 25.84 7.99 23.09
C TYR A 123 26.85 7.25 23.99
N GLN A 124 26.85 5.91 23.94
CA GLN A 124 27.79 5.09 24.74
C GLN A 124 29.24 5.36 24.33
N VAL A 125 29.53 5.38 23.04
CA VAL A 125 30.86 5.71 22.50
C VAL A 125 31.29 7.11 22.95
N LEU A 126 30.38 8.09 22.91
CA LEU A 126 30.65 9.46 23.35
C LEU A 126 30.99 9.56 24.84
N LYS A 127 30.41 8.70 25.68
CA LYS A 127 30.68 8.67 27.12
C LYS A 127 32.07 8.09 27.45
N GLU A 128 32.57 7.20 26.61
CA GLU A 128 33.88 6.56 26.78
C GLU A 128 35.03 7.44 26.24
N LEU A 129 34.74 8.30 25.26
CA LEU A 129 35.72 9.23 24.69
C LEU A 129 35.95 10.46 25.58
N SER A 130 37.22 10.80 25.84
CA SER A 130 37.58 12.07 26.48
C SER A 130 37.75 13.18 25.44
N LEU A 131 36.63 13.72 24.95
CA LEU A 131 36.66 14.79 23.96
C LEU A 131 36.74 16.19 24.61
N PRO A 132 37.34 17.18 23.93
CA PRO A 132 37.31 18.58 24.35
C PRO A 132 35.88 19.08 24.61
N PRO A 133 35.66 19.97 25.61
CA PRO A 133 34.33 20.43 26.01
C PRO A 133 33.49 21.03 24.86
N ALA A 134 34.13 21.73 23.92
CA ALA A 134 33.45 22.31 22.76
C ALA A 134 32.87 21.23 21.81
N ILE A 135 33.58 20.12 21.61
CA ILE A 135 33.12 19.00 20.78
C ILE A 135 32.04 18.22 21.51
N MET A 136 32.21 17.98 22.81
CA MET A 136 31.20 17.35 23.66
C MET A 136 29.89 18.14 23.66
N ALA A 137 29.94 19.46 23.79
CA ALA A 137 28.74 20.31 23.76
C ALA A 137 27.99 20.21 22.43
N ARG A 138 28.70 20.10 21.29
CA ARG A 138 28.08 19.91 19.97
C ARG A 138 27.45 18.52 19.84
N LYS A 139 28.22 17.45 20.09
CA LYS A 139 27.74 16.07 19.94
C LYS A 139 26.61 15.71 20.91
N THR A 140 26.59 16.29 22.12
CA THR A 140 25.52 16.02 23.08
C THR A 140 24.24 16.83 22.85
N ARG A 141 24.18 17.70 21.82
CA ARG A 141 22.96 18.47 21.51
C ARG A 141 21.80 17.54 21.11
N GLU A 142 22.11 16.40 20.49
CA GLU A 142 21.13 15.42 20.01
C GLU A 142 20.36 14.73 21.14
N PHE A 143 21.05 14.47 22.25
CA PHE A 143 20.47 13.80 23.42
C PHE A 143 19.78 14.79 24.37
N ARG A 144 19.84 16.08 24.07
CA ARG A 144 19.31 17.17 24.92
C ARG A 144 18.12 17.90 24.29
N CYS A 145 17.87 17.71 22.99
CA CYS A 145 16.73 18.33 22.33
C CYS A 145 15.42 17.56 22.61
N PRO A 146 14.26 18.24 22.51
CA PRO A 146 12.97 17.58 22.58
C PRO A 146 12.80 16.52 21.48
N PRO A 147 12.05 15.42 21.71
CA PRO A 147 11.92 14.33 20.73
C PRO A 147 11.43 14.77 19.35
N LYS A 148 10.55 15.78 19.27
CA LYS A 148 10.04 16.29 18.00
C LYS A 148 11.13 16.95 17.15
N ASP A 149 11.92 17.83 17.76
CA ASP A 149 13.00 18.56 17.08
C ASP A 149 14.13 17.60 16.70
N GLN A 150 14.36 16.62 17.57
CA GLN A 150 15.30 15.53 17.34
C GLN A 150 14.91 14.71 16.10
N MET A 151 13.68 14.21 16.04
CA MET A 151 13.19 13.42 14.90
C MET A 151 13.19 14.23 13.60
N GLN A 152 12.83 15.52 13.66
CA GLN A 152 12.87 16.39 12.48
C GLN A 152 14.30 16.57 11.95
N ALA A 153 15.29 16.66 12.83
CA ALA A 153 16.69 16.75 12.43
C ALA A 153 17.23 15.42 11.86
N LEU A 154 16.84 14.29 12.46
CA LEU A 154 17.28 12.94 12.06
C LEU A 154 16.63 12.45 10.76
N ILE A 155 15.43 12.93 10.42
CA ILE A 155 14.71 12.57 9.18
C ILE A 155 15.12 13.48 8.01
N ASN A 156 15.52 14.73 8.27
CA ASN A 156 15.98 15.65 7.23
C ASN A 156 17.43 15.34 6.81
N PHE A 157 17.60 14.36 5.93
CA PHE A 157 18.89 14.01 5.33
C PHE A 157 19.38 15.01 4.26
N LYS A 158 18.73 16.17 4.09
CA LYS A 158 19.20 17.19 3.15
C LYS A 158 20.58 17.70 3.59
N GLU A 159 21.53 17.65 2.66
CA GLU A 159 22.95 17.98 2.84
C GLU A 159 23.21 19.47 3.16
N ASP A 160 22.21 20.35 3.00
CA ASP A 160 22.35 21.80 3.19
C ASP A 160 22.03 22.28 4.61
N LEU A 161 22.54 21.60 5.64
CA LEU A 161 22.62 22.20 6.96
C LEU A 161 23.91 23.00 7.07
N THR A 162 23.88 24.20 6.50
CA THR A 162 24.86 25.29 6.68
C THR A 162 25.08 25.69 8.16
N ASP A 163 24.37 25.05 9.08
CA ASP A 163 24.24 25.45 10.48
C ASP A 163 24.63 24.35 11.48
N GLY A 164 25.71 23.62 11.21
CA GLY A 164 26.44 22.86 12.23
C GLY A 164 25.66 21.77 12.97
N THR A 165 24.50 21.37 12.47
CA THR A 165 23.69 20.23 12.93
C THR A 165 24.29 18.94 12.40
N LEU A 166 25.42 18.57 13.01
CA LEU A 166 26.18 17.32 12.83
C LEU A 166 25.40 16.06 13.29
N PHE A 167 24.07 16.08 13.26
CA PHE A 167 23.28 14.94 13.73
C PHE A 167 23.33 13.77 12.75
N ASN A 168 23.48 14.05 11.46
CA ASN A 168 23.32 13.07 10.39
C ASN A 168 24.64 12.49 9.86
N GLU A 169 25.78 13.15 10.13
CA GLU A 169 27.10 12.67 9.67
C GLU A 169 27.49 11.35 10.32
N ASP A 170 27.11 11.14 11.59
CA ASP A 170 27.49 9.95 12.36
C ASP A 170 26.44 8.81 12.26
N ILE A 171 25.29 9.03 11.62
CA ILE A 171 24.25 7.98 11.45
C ILE A 171 24.74 6.98 10.40
N GLU A 172 24.51 5.70 10.69
CA GLU A 172 24.80 4.59 9.78
C GLU A 172 24.10 4.75 8.42
N ASP A 173 24.86 4.58 7.33
CA ASP A 173 24.35 4.83 5.98
C ASP A 173 23.22 3.87 5.60
N GLU A 174 23.23 2.64 6.13
CA GLU A 174 22.13 1.66 5.94
C GLU A 174 20.78 2.21 6.40
N ILE A 175 20.74 2.98 7.50
CA ILE A 175 19.50 3.59 8.02
C ILE A 175 19.04 4.72 7.09
N LYS A 176 19.97 5.47 6.50
CA LYS A 176 19.65 6.54 5.53
C LYS A 176 19.11 5.95 4.23
N GLU A 177 19.75 4.89 3.73
CA GLU A 177 19.32 4.18 2.52
C GLU A 177 17.95 3.55 2.71
N MET A 178 17.69 2.93 3.86
CA MET A 178 16.38 2.37 4.20
C MET A 178 15.23 3.38 4.03
N LEU A 179 15.39 4.63 4.49
CA LEU A 179 14.35 5.66 4.30
C LEU A 179 14.20 6.07 2.83
N LYS A 180 15.32 6.20 2.11
CA LYS A 180 15.32 6.58 0.68
C LYS A 180 14.66 5.51 -0.19
N ASP A 181 14.96 4.24 0.08
CA ASP A 181 14.40 3.09 -0.64
C ASP A 181 12.91 2.94 -0.37
N PHE A 182 12.50 3.08 0.89
CA PHE A 182 11.09 3.06 1.25
C PHE A 182 10.32 4.22 0.61
N HIS A 183 10.88 5.43 0.63
CA HIS A 183 10.28 6.59 -0.04
C HIS A 183 10.12 6.36 -1.55
N SER A 184 11.16 5.85 -2.21
CA SER A 184 11.15 5.55 -3.65
C SER A 184 10.10 4.47 -3.99
N THR A 185 9.99 3.44 -3.15
CA THR A 185 8.98 2.38 -3.28
C THR A 185 7.57 2.94 -3.12
N LEU A 186 7.33 3.79 -2.13
CA LEU A 186 6.04 4.42 -1.88
C LEU A 186 5.61 5.29 -3.07
N VAL A 187 6.51 6.11 -3.61
CA VAL A 187 6.24 6.96 -4.78
C VAL A 187 5.97 6.12 -6.03
N THR A 188 6.72 5.04 -6.24
CA THR A 188 6.51 4.13 -7.40
C THR A 188 5.13 3.47 -7.32
N ILE A 189 4.74 3.00 -6.12
CA ILE A 189 3.41 2.40 -5.90
C ILE A 189 2.28 3.42 -6.13
N GLN A 190 2.52 4.72 -5.88
CA GLN A 190 1.54 5.79 -6.17
C GLN A 190 1.32 6.00 -7.66
N GLN A 191 2.32 5.78 -8.51
CA GLN A 191 2.25 6.03 -9.96
C GLN A 191 1.53 4.93 -10.76
N ILE A 192 1.40 3.71 -10.21
CA ILE A 192 0.75 2.57 -10.90
C ILE A 192 -0.78 2.73 -10.98
N VAL A 193 -1.36 3.75 -10.34
CA VAL A 193 -2.82 4.00 -10.30
C VAL A 193 -3.21 5.26 -11.13
N GLN A 194 -2.31 5.83 -11.93
CA GLN A 194 -2.57 6.93 -12.87
C GLN A 194 -2.23 6.53 -14.30
#